data_AF-B0B5N0-F1
#
_entry.id   AF-B0B5N0-F1
#
_cell.length_a   1.000
_cell.length_b   1.000
_cell.length_c   1.000
_cell.angle_alpha   90.00
_cell.angle_beta   90.00
_cell.angle_gamma   90.00
#
_symmetry.space_group_name_H-M   'P 1'
#
loop_
_entity.id
_entity.type
_entity.pdbx_description
1 polymer ?
#
loop_
_entity_poly.entity_id
_entity_poly.type
_entity_poly.pdbx_seq_one_letter_code
_entity_poly.pdbx_strand_id
1 'polypeptide(L)'
;MEAKAGNSRAQEYIIGKYENFVKAKAKSYFLIGADKEDIYQEGMIGLYKAIRDFKPDKLSSFKAFAELCVTRQIITAIKTATRQKHIPLNTYVSLNKPIYDEESDRTLLDILSEAKVANPEELIISREELKHIQNEIGEVLSDLEMEVLMSYLDGKSYQEIACDLDRHAKSIDNALQRVKRKLEKCLNNK
;
A
#
# COMPACT_ATOMS: atom_id res chain seq x y z
N MET A 1 -8.66 35.76 -12.81
CA MET A 1 -10.10 36.02 -12.63
C MET A 1 -10.89 35.50 -13.82
N GLU A 2 -10.49 35.81 -15.05
CA GLU A 2 -11.15 35.29 -16.28
C GLU A 2 -11.23 33.76 -16.35
N ALA A 3 -10.12 33.06 -16.03
CA ALA A 3 -10.10 31.60 -15.99
C ALA A 3 -11.12 31.01 -15.01
N LYS A 4 -11.35 31.69 -13.88
CA LYS A 4 -12.36 31.30 -12.88
C LYS A 4 -13.79 31.56 -13.37
N ALA A 5 -13.99 32.60 -14.18
CA ALA A 5 -15.27 32.93 -14.80
C ALA A 5 -15.62 31.99 -15.99
N GLY A 6 -14.84 30.94 -16.23
CA GLY A 6 -15.11 29.95 -17.28
C GLY A 6 -14.54 30.31 -18.66
N ASN A 7 -13.71 31.35 -18.78
CA ASN A 7 -13.04 31.65 -20.05
C ASN A 7 -12.04 30.55 -20.40
N SER A 8 -12.35 29.76 -21.45
CA SER A 8 -11.56 28.60 -21.86
C SER A 8 -10.12 28.95 -22.21
N ARG A 9 -9.88 30.07 -22.91
CA ARG A 9 -8.53 30.50 -23.30
C ARG A 9 -7.68 30.87 -22.09
N ALA A 10 -8.29 31.52 -21.10
CA ALA A 10 -7.61 31.85 -19.85
C ALA A 10 -7.34 30.59 -19.00
N GLN A 11 -8.25 29.61 -19.00
CA GLN A 11 -8.04 28.32 -18.33
C GLN A 11 -6.90 27.54 -18.98
N GLU A 12 -6.91 27.42 -20.30
CA GLU A 12 -5.89 26.72 -21.09
C GLU A 12 -4.50 27.33 -20.87
N TYR A 13 -4.41 28.67 -20.85
CA TYR A 13 -3.16 29.36 -20.52
C TYR A 13 -2.63 28.99 -19.12
N ILE A 14 -3.49 28.98 -18.10
CA ILE A 14 -3.07 28.61 -16.74
C ILE A 14 -2.71 27.13 -16.65
N ILE A 15 -3.49 26.25 -17.29
CA ILE A 15 -3.22 24.82 -17.34
C ILE A 15 -1.84 24.57 -17.95
N GLY A 16 -1.57 25.10 -19.14
CA GLY A 16 -0.27 24.95 -19.80
C GLY A 16 0.89 25.53 -18.97
N LYS A 17 0.67 26.68 -18.31
CA LYS A 17 1.68 27.31 -17.43
C LYS A 17 2.08 26.44 -16.24
N TYR A 18 1.14 25.66 -15.68
CA TYR A 18 1.37 24.84 -14.48
C TYR A 18 1.46 23.34 -14.77
N GLU A 19 1.41 22.93 -16.04
CA GLU A 19 1.47 21.52 -16.44
C GLU A 19 2.74 20.82 -15.93
N ASN A 20 3.91 21.41 -16.19
CA ASN A 20 5.19 20.88 -15.72
C ASN A 20 5.30 20.86 -14.19
N PHE A 21 4.65 21.81 -13.53
CA PHE A 21 4.56 21.84 -12.07
C PHE A 21 3.74 20.66 -11.54
N VAL A 22 2.61 20.34 -12.16
CA VAL A 22 1.80 19.17 -11.81
C VAL A 22 2.56 17.87 -12.11
N LYS A 23 3.20 17.76 -13.28
CA LYS A 23 4.05 16.61 -13.63
C LYS A 23 5.15 16.37 -12.60
N ALA A 24 5.84 17.44 -12.16
CA ALA A 24 6.88 17.33 -11.14
C ALA A 24 6.33 16.84 -9.79
N LYS A 25 5.14 17.30 -9.39
CA LYS A 25 4.49 16.83 -8.16
C LYS A 25 3.97 15.41 -8.28
N ALA A 26 3.34 15.03 -9.38
CA ALA A 26 2.83 13.68 -9.60
C ALA A 26 3.95 12.62 -9.53
N LYS A 27 5.15 12.94 -10.04
CA LYS A 27 6.32 12.04 -10.01
C LYS A 27 6.76 11.59 -8.61
N SER A 28 6.45 12.35 -7.55
CA SER A 28 6.80 11.96 -6.17
C SER A 28 5.81 10.98 -5.54
N TYR A 29 4.74 10.61 -6.25
CA TYR A 29 3.72 9.68 -5.77
C TYR A 29 3.68 8.43 -6.64
N PHE A 30 3.26 7.33 -6.03
CA PHE A 30 3.15 6.02 -6.68
C PHE A 30 1.88 5.32 -6.19
N LEU A 31 1.17 4.66 -7.11
CA LEU A 31 -0.03 3.88 -6.82
C LEU A 31 0.18 2.50 -7.45
N ILE A 32 0.19 1.47 -6.62
CA ILE A 32 0.39 0.09 -7.06
C ILE A 32 -0.79 -0.32 -7.95
N GLY A 33 -0.49 -0.79 -9.16
CA GLY A 33 -1.49 -1.22 -10.14
C GLY A 33 -2.12 -0.10 -10.97
N ALA A 34 -1.61 1.13 -10.88
CA ALA A 34 -2.04 2.26 -11.71
C ALA A 34 -0.85 2.88 -12.45
N ASP A 35 -1.13 3.54 -13.58
CA ASP A 35 -0.11 4.17 -14.40
C ASP A 35 0.29 5.53 -13.80
N LYS A 36 1.52 5.97 -14.11
CA LYS A 36 1.99 7.32 -13.73
C LYS A 36 1.11 8.42 -14.31
N GLU A 37 0.46 8.14 -15.45
CA GLU A 37 -0.49 9.04 -16.08
C GLU A 37 -1.76 9.22 -15.24
N ASP A 38 -2.22 8.19 -14.50
CA ASP A 38 -3.40 8.31 -13.64
C ASP A 38 -3.16 9.30 -12.49
N ILE A 39 -1.97 9.22 -11.88
CA ILE A 39 -1.55 10.15 -10.82
C ILE A 39 -1.42 11.56 -11.37
N TYR A 40 -0.88 11.70 -12.59
CA TYR A 40 -0.77 12.98 -13.26
C TYR A 40 -2.15 13.59 -13.53
N GLN A 41 -3.10 12.81 -14.04
CA GLN A 41 -4.47 13.27 -14.29
C GLN A 41 -5.18 13.73 -13.01
N GLU A 42 -5.02 12.99 -11.90
CA GLU A 42 -5.52 13.43 -10.59
C GLU A 42 -4.88 14.75 -10.14
N GLY A 43 -3.58 14.93 -10.40
CA GLY A 43 -2.92 16.20 -10.22
C GLY A 43 -3.55 17.33 -11.04
N MET A 44 -3.87 17.08 -12.31
CA MET A 44 -4.51 18.05 -13.21
C MET A 44 -5.93 18.42 -12.75
N ILE A 45 -6.69 17.46 -12.23
CA ILE A 45 -7.99 17.71 -11.59
C ILE A 45 -7.81 18.65 -10.38
N GLY A 46 -6.76 18.45 -9.58
CA GLY A 46 -6.42 19.32 -8.46
C GLY A 46 -6.09 20.75 -8.89
N LEU A 47 -5.34 20.92 -10.00
CA LEU A 47 -5.06 22.22 -10.59
C LEU A 47 -6.34 22.90 -11.11
N TYR A 48 -7.23 22.17 -11.76
CA TYR A 48 -8.51 22.70 -12.24
C TYR A 48 -9.38 23.21 -11.08
N LYS A 49 -9.46 22.45 -9.98
CA LYS A 49 -10.13 22.88 -8.75
C LYS A 49 -9.49 24.16 -8.18
N ALA A 50 -8.16 24.27 -8.22
CA ALA A 50 -7.46 25.47 -7.78
C ALA A 50 -7.86 26.70 -8.62
N ILE A 51 -7.94 26.58 -9.95
CA ILE A 51 -8.36 27.67 -10.84
C ILE A 51 -9.76 28.15 -10.48
N ARG A 52 -10.69 27.22 -10.27
CA ARG A 52 -12.09 27.51 -9.94
C ARG A 52 -12.24 28.15 -8.55
N ASP A 53 -11.53 27.61 -7.56
CA ASP A 53 -11.79 27.93 -6.15
C ASP A 53 -10.88 29.04 -5.60
N PHE A 54 -9.88 29.49 -6.38
CA PHE A 54 -8.95 30.54 -5.94
C PHE A 54 -9.67 31.84 -5.58
N LYS A 55 -9.18 32.46 -4.50
CA LYS A 55 -9.69 33.68 -3.89
C LYS A 55 -8.53 34.68 -3.77
N PRO A 56 -8.45 35.71 -4.65
CA PRO A 56 -7.32 36.64 -4.68
C PRO A 56 -7.27 37.58 -3.48
N ASP A 57 -8.38 37.71 -2.75
CA ASP A 57 -8.52 38.40 -1.47
C ASP A 57 -7.74 37.75 -0.32
N LYS A 58 -7.26 36.51 -0.50
CA LYS A 58 -6.43 35.81 0.48
C LYS A 58 -4.94 36.05 0.25
N LEU A 59 -4.15 36.05 1.34
CA LEU A 59 -2.70 36.30 1.35
C LEU A 59 -1.85 35.26 0.60
N SER A 60 -2.42 34.14 0.14
CA SER A 60 -1.67 33.08 -0.53
C SER A 60 -1.60 33.29 -2.04
N SER A 61 -0.40 33.19 -2.61
CA SER A 61 -0.24 33.18 -4.07
C SER A 61 -1.01 32.01 -4.72
N PHE A 62 -1.43 32.19 -5.98
CA PHE A 62 -2.09 31.12 -6.73
C PHE A 62 -1.24 29.85 -6.80
N LYS A 63 0.08 29.99 -6.97
CA LYS A 63 1.01 28.85 -7.00
C LYS A 63 0.93 28.01 -5.71
N ALA A 64 0.97 28.67 -4.55
CA ALA A 64 0.88 27.97 -3.26
C ALA A 64 -0.49 27.30 -3.07
N PHE A 65 -1.56 27.94 -3.50
CA PHE A 65 -2.91 27.36 -3.44
C PHE A 65 -3.08 26.17 -4.40
N ALA A 66 -2.56 26.28 -5.62
CA ALA A 66 -2.55 25.22 -6.60
C ALA A 66 -1.75 24.01 -6.11
N GLU A 67 -0.59 24.23 -5.51
CA GLU A 67 0.20 23.17 -4.88
C GLU A 67 -0.60 22.38 -3.85
N LEU A 68 -1.29 23.09 -2.95
CA LEU A 68 -2.14 22.46 -1.94
C LEU A 68 -3.24 21.60 -2.56
N CYS A 69 -3.93 22.11 -3.59
CA CYS A 69 -5.03 21.41 -4.24
C CYS A 69 -4.55 20.19 -5.02
N VAL A 70 -3.46 20.33 -5.80
CA VAL A 70 -2.84 19.25 -6.59
C VAL A 70 -2.41 18.11 -5.66
N THR A 71 -1.63 18.42 -4.61
CA THR A 71 -1.16 17.42 -3.66
C THR A 71 -2.31 16.72 -2.94
N ARG A 72 -3.32 17.46 -2.48
CA ARG A 72 -4.49 16.86 -1.81
C ARG A 72 -5.30 15.96 -2.74
N GLN A 73 -5.48 16.34 -3.99
CA GLN A 73 -6.22 15.55 -4.97
C GLN A 73 -5.52 14.22 -5.22
N ILE A 74 -4.21 14.23 -5.48
CA ILE A 74 -3.39 13.03 -5.66
C ILE A 74 -3.47 12.11 -4.43
N ILE A 75 -3.26 12.66 -3.23
CA ILE A 75 -3.33 11.87 -1.98
C ILE A 75 -4.73 11.27 -1.79
N THR A 76 -5.78 12.03 -2.09
CA THR A 76 -7.17 11.56 -1.96
C THR A 76 -7.46 10.43 -2.92
N ALA A 77 -7.02 10.52 -4.17
CA ALA A 77 -7.17 9.47 -5.17
C ALA A 77 -6.46 8.18 -4.73
N ILE A 78 -5.19 8.29 -4.30
CA ILE A 78 -4.42 7.15 -3.77
C ILE A 78 -5.11 6.53 -2.56
N LYS A 79 -5.53 7.34 -1.57
CA LYS A 79 -6.24 6.84 -0.38
C LYS A 79 -7.57 6.19 -0.72
N THR A 80 -8.25 6.65 -1.77
CA THR A 80 -9.53 6.08 -2.20
C THR A 80 -9.31 4.74 -2.89
N ALA A 81 -8.35 4.66 -3.81
CA ALA A 81 -7.99 3.43 -4.51
C ALA A 81 -7.42 2.35 -3.57
N THR A 82 -6.69 2.77 -2.53
CA THR A 82 -6.10 1.87 -1.52
C THR A 82 -7.01 1.64 -0.31
N ARG A 83 -8.24 2.20 -0.30
CA ARG A 83 -9.13 2.08 0.86
C ARG A 83 -9.64 0.65 0.99
N GLN A 84 -9.28 0.01 2.09
CA GLN A 84 -9.52 -1.40 2.42
C GLN A 84 -11.00 -1.87 2.49
N LYS A 85 -11.99 -1.05 2.12
CA LYS A 85 -13.41 -1.45 2.11
C LYS A 85 -13.80 -2.33 0.90
N HIS A 86 -12.92 -2.47 -0.11
CA HIS A 86 -13.14 -3.31 -1.30
C HIS A 86 -12.12 -4.47 -1.45
N ILE A 87 -11.31 -4.76 -0.43
CA ILE A 87 -10.33 -5.86 -0.48
C ILE A 87 -10.97 -7.22 -0.81
N PRO A 88 -12.14 -7.58 -0.26
CA PRO A 88 -12.76 -8.86 -0.62
C PRO A 88 -13.23 -8.95 -2.09
N LEU A 89 -13.42 -7.82 -2.79
CA LEU A 89 -13.97 -7.78 -4.16
C LEU A 89 -12.88 -7.69 -5.25
N ASN A 90 -11.73 -7.08 -4.95
CA ASN A 90 -10.64 -6.88 -5.92
C ASN A 90 -9.55 -7.98 -5.88
N THR A 91 -9.64 -8.91 -4.94
CA THR A 91 -8.76 -10.09 -4.85
C THR A 91 -9.49 -11.33 -5.36
N TYR A 92 -10.30 -11.21 -6.42
CA TYR A 92 -10.93 -12.36 -7.04
C TYR A 92 -9.85 -13.18 -7.76
N VAL A 93 -9.41 -14.25 -7.13
CA VAL A 93 -8.63 -15.27 -7.80
C VAL A 93 -9.63 -16.20 -8.47
N SER A 94 -9.60 -16.28 -9.80
CA SER A 94 -10.51 -17.17 -10.54
C SER A 94 -10.24 -18.61 -10.13
N LEU A 95 -11.26 -19.27 -9.58
CA LEU A 95 -11.19 -20.68 -9.17
C LEU A 95 -10.87 -21.62 -10.33
N ASN A 96 -11.13 -21.18 -11.57
CA ASN A 96 -10.89 -21.93 -12.81
C ASN A 96 -9.55 -21.58 -13.48
N LYS A 97 -8.70 -20.76 -12.84
CA LYS A 97 -7.39 -20.41 -13.42
C LYS A 97 -6.41 -21.58 -13.19
N PRO A 98 -5.68 -22.03 -14.24
CA PRO A 98 -4.58 -22.98 -14.09
C PRO A 98 -3.49 -22.43 -13.17
N ILE A 99 -2.96 -23.27 -12.27
CA ILE A 99 -2.05 -22.83 -11.20
C ILE A 99 -0.57 -22.88 -11.63
N TYR A 100 -0.24 -23.80 -12.53
CA TYR A 100 1.15 -24.09 -12.89
C TYR A 100 1.53 -23.60 -14.30
N ASP A 101 0.67 -23.80 -15.31
CA ASP A 101 0.86 -23.37 -16.71
C ASP A 101 -0.50 -23.24 -17.44
N GLU A 102 -0.59 -22.47 -18.54
CA GLU A 102 -1.83 -22.28 -19.33
C GLU A 102 -2.37 -23.58 -19.96
N GLU A 103 -1.53 -24.61 -20.09
CA GLU A 103 -1.91 -25.97 -20.53
C GLU A 103 -2.31 -26.92 -19.37
N SER A 104 -2.27 -26.46 -18.12
CA SER A 104 -2.61 -27.32 -16.97
C SER A 104 -4.12 -27.36 -16.74
N ASP A 105 -4.70 -28.57 -16.74
CA ASP A 105 -6.12 -28.81 -16.40
C ASP A 105 -6.44 -28.60 -14.91
N ARG A 106 -5.43 -28.40 -14.06
CA ARG A 106 -5.61 -28.32 -12.60
C ARG A 106 -5.86 -26.88 -12.17
N THR A 107 -7.04 -26.66 -11.60
CA THR A 107 -7.54 -25.34 -11.20
C THR A 107 -7.50 -25.15 -9.68
N LEU A 108 -7.65 -23.90 -9.22
CA LEU A 108 -7.76 -23.60 -7.77
C LEU A 108 -8.97 -24.26 -7.11
N LEU A 109 -10.02 -24.54 -7.89
CA LEU A 109 -11.18 -25.28 -7.42
C LEU A 109 -10.83 -26.73 -7.04
N ASP A 110 -9.92 -27.37 -7.78
CA ASP A 110 -9.53 -28.76 -7.53
C ASP A 110 -8.74 -28.88 -6.22
N ILE A 111 -7.86 -27.91 -5.93
CA ILE A 111 -7.11 -27.85 -4.67
C ILE A 111 -8.05 -27.59 -3.48
N LEU A 112 -8.99 -26.67 -3.60
CA LEU A 112 -9.95 -26.37 -2.53
C LEU A 112 -10.91 -27.54 -2.28
N SER A 113 -11.20 -28.32 -3.32
CA SER A 113 -11.98 -29.55 -3.21
C SER A 113 -11.18 -30.69 -2.54
N GLU A 114 -9.86 -30.71 -2.70
CA GLU A 114 -8.91 -31.61 -2.00
C GLU A 114 -8.73 -31.26 -0.52
N ALA A 115 -9.20 -30.11 -0.03
CA ALA A 115 -9.12 -29.70 1.38
C ALA A 115 -9.93 -30.58 2.37
N LYS A 116 -10.40 -31.75 1.94
CA LYS A 116 -11.11 -32.71 2.78
C LYS A 116 -10.57 -34.14 2.74
N VAL A 117 -9.28 -34.36 2.52
CA VAL A 117 -8.57 -35.50 3.17
C VAL A 117 -7.10 -35.10 3.40
N ALA A 118 -6.82 -34.30 4.43
CA ALA A 118 -5.45 -34.20 4.92
C ALA A 118 -5.10 -35.54 5.56
N ASN A 119 -4.19 -36.30 4.93
CA ASN A 119 -3.68 -37.55 5.48
C ASN A 119 -3.14 -37.27 6.89
N PRO A 120 -3.48 -38.08 7.93
CA PRO A 120 -2.94 -37.92 9.28
C PRO A 120 -1.42 -37.76 9.33
N GLU A 121 -0.70 -38.42 8.42
CA GLU A 121 0.75 -38.29 8.27
C GLU A 121 1.18 -36.87 7.89
N GLU A 122 0.51 -36.25 6.92
CA GLU A 122 0.81 -34.89 6.43
C GLU A 122 0.43 -33.82 7.46
N LEU A 123 -0.62 -34.06 8.26
CA LEU A 123 -0.96 -33.25 9.42
C LEU A 123 0.08 -33.34 10.54
N ILE A 124 0.74 -34.48 10.71
CA ILE A 124 1.81 -34.67 11.69
C ILE A 124 3.10 -33.99 11.21
N ILE A 125 3.48 -34.20 9.94
CA ILE A 125 4.66 -33.57 9.32
C ILE A 125 4.53 -32.03 9.37
N SER A 126 3.40 -31.48 8.95
CA SER A 126 3.17 -30.03 9.00
C SER A 126 3.21 -29.45 10.42
N ARG A 127 2.75 -30.20 11.43
CA ARG A 127 2.89 -29.80 12.85
C ARG A 127 4.34 -29.81 13.32
N GLU A 128 5.14 -30.78 12.88
CA GLU A 128 6.57 -30.85 13.20
C GLU A 128 7.36 -29.74 12.53
N GLU A 129 7.06 -29.43 11.26
CA GLU A 129 7.65 -28.30 10.54
C GLU A 129 7.33 -26.96 11.20
N LEU A 130 6.06 -26.74 11.59
CA LEU A 130 5.67 -25.52 12.33
C LEU A 130 6.40 -25.40 13.66
N LYS A 131 6.56 -26.51 14.39
CA LYS A 131 7.29 -26.53 15.66
C LYS A 131 8.78 -26.26 15.46
N HIS A 132 9.37 -26.81 14.40
CA HIS A 132 10.76 -26.55 14.03
C HIS A 132 10.98 -25.08 13.70
N ILE A 133 10.11 -24.50 12.88
CA ILE A 133 10.16 -23.07 12.53
C ILE A 133 10.00 -22.21 13.78
N GLN A 134 9.05 -22.53 14.67
CA GLN A 134 8.86 -21.79 15.92
C GLN A 134 10.11 -21.83 16.83
N ASN A 135 10.78 -22.98 16.93
CA ASN A 135 12.00 -23.12 17.70
C ASN A 135 13.15 -22.29 17.09
N GLU A 136 13.36 -22.39 15.78
CA GLU A 136 14.41 -21.62 15.07
C GLU A 136 14.19 -20.11 15.22
N ILE A 137 12.94 -19.66 15.14
CA ILE A 137 12.58 -18.25 15.35
C ILE A 137 12.84 -17.83 16.81
N GLY A 138 12.48 -18.69 17.78
CA GLY A 138 12.69 -18.46 19.20
C GLY A 138 14.16 -18.36 19.62
N GLU A 139 15.06 -19.10 18.97
CA GLU A 139 16.50 -19.05 19.27
C GLU A 139 17.18 -17.78 18.71
N VAL A 140 16.61 -17.18 17.67
CA VAL A 140 17.27 -16.12 16.91
C VAL A 140 16.74 -14.72 17.26
N LEU A 141 15.44 -14.61 17.57
CA LEU A 141 14.83 -13.34 17.95
C LEU A 141 15.04 -13.06 19.45
N SER A 142 15.24 -11.80 19.81
CA SER A 142 15.18 -11.41 21.22
C SER A 142 13.73 -11.35 21.71
N ASP A 143 13.49 -11.36 23.03
CA ASP A 143 12.14 -11.28 23.60
C ASP A 143 11.30 -10.13 23.02
N LEU A 144 11.89 -8.92 22.94
CA LEU A 144 11.23 -7.77 22.34
C LEU A 144 10.93 -7.94 20.84
N GLU A 145 11.81 -8.61 20.10
CA GLU A 145 11.62 -8.85 18.66
C GLU A 145 10.51 -9.87 18.42
N MET A 146 10.44 -10.89 19.27
CA MET A 146 9.36 -11.88 19.27
C MET A 146 8.01 -11.21 19.59
N GLU A 147 7.95 -10.39 20.64
CA GLU A 147 6.72 -9.72 21.07
C GLU A 147 6.20 -8.72 20.01
N VAL A 148 7.13 -7.99 19.37
CA VAL A 148 6.84 -7.10 18.25
C VAL A 148 6.38 -7.89 17.02
N LEU A 149 7.02 -9.02 16.69
CA LEU A 149 6.62 -9.88 15.58
C LEU A 149 5.21 -10.45 15.78
N MET A 150 4.91 -10.97 16.96
CA MET A 150 3.59 -11.54 17.29
C MET A 150 2.50 -10.46 17.17
N SER A 151 2.74 -9.29 17.77
CA SER A 151 1.78 -8.17 17.70
C SER A 151 1.56 -7.66 16.26
N TYR A 152 2.60 -7.70 15.43
CA TYR A 152 2.49 -7.35 14.01
C TYR A 152 1.73 -8.41 13.20
N LEU A 153 1.93 -9.70 13.49
CA LEU A 153 1.19 -10.80 12.86
C LEU A 153 -0.31 -10.79 13.24
N ASP A 154 -0.63 -10.32 14.45
CA ASP A 154 -2.01 -10.04 14.88
C ASP A 154 -2.64 -8.82 14.17
N GLY A 155 -1.90 -8.16 13.27
CA GLY A 155 -2.40 -7.08 12.43
C GLY A 155 -2.36 -5.69 13.06
N LYS A 156 -1.69 -5.52 14.20
CA LYS A 156 -1.55 -4.21 14.86
C LYS A 156 -0.61 -3.29 14.08
N SER A 157 -0.94 -2.01 14.06
CA SER A 157 -0.08 -0.95 13.52
C SER A 157 1.11 -0.66 14.43
N TYR A 158 2.18 -0.06 13.89
CA TYR A 158 3.39 0.25 14.66
C TYR A 158 3.12 1.19 15.83
N GLN A 159 2.08 2.02 15.74
CA GLN A 159 1.68 2.94 16.80
C GLN A 159 0.93 2.23 17.93
N GLU A 160 0.11 1.23 17.59
CA GLU A 160 -0.59 0.39 18.57
C GLU A 160 0.42 -0.48 19.33
N ILE A 161 1.34 -1.14 18.61
CA ILE A 161 2.41 -1.93 19.23
C ILE A 161 3.30 -1.05 20.13
N ALA A 162 3.59 0.18 19.70
CA ALA A 162 4.34 1.15 20.49
C ALA A 162 3.63 1.52 21.81
N CYS A 163 2.31 1.72 21.77
CA CYS A 163 1.52 1.96 22.98
C CYS A 163 1.49 0.73 23.89
N ASP A 164 1.25 -0.45 23.34
CA ASP A 164 1.13 -1.70 24.09
C ASP A 164 2.42 -2.06 24.83
N LEU A 165 3.58 -1.78 24.21
CA LEU A 165 4.89 -2.11 24.76
C LEU A 165 5.54 -0.97 25.55
N ASP A 166 4.85 0.18 25.70
CA ASP A 166 5.38 1.42 26.28
C ASP A 166 6.74 1.82 25.66
N ARG A 167 6.80 1.81 24.32
CA ARG A 167 7.99 2.15 23.53
C ARG A 167 7.68 3.19 22.46
N HIS A 168 8.71 3.84 21.96
CA HIS A 168 8.57 4.69 20.79
C HIS A 168 8.34 3.86 19.51
N ALA A 169 7.50 4.35 18.60
CA ALA A 169 7.25 3.72 17.29
C ALA A 169 8.53 3.45 16.48
N LYS A 170 9.56 4.29 16.62
CA LYS A 170 10.88 4.06 16.00
C LYS A 170 11.58 2.80 16.55
N SER A 171 11.36 2.47 17.81
CA SER A 171 11.88 1.23 18.42
C SER A 171 11.20 -0.01 17.86
N ILE A 172 9.89 0.08 17.59
CA ILE A 172 9.11 -1.00 16.97
C ILE A 172 9.57 -1.24 15.53
N ASP A 173 9.70 -0.16 14.73
CA ASP A 173 10.23 -0.25 13.37
C ASP A 173 11.65 -0.85 13.35
N ASN A 174 12.54 -0.37 14.21
CA ASN A 174 13.88 -0.93 14.34
C ASN A 174 13.87 -2.43 14.73
N ALA A 175 12.94 -2.85 15.58
CA ALA A 175 12.78 -4.25 15.96
C ALA A 175 12.31 -5.09 14.75
N LEU A 176 11.28 -4.67 14.02
CA LEU A 176 10.79 -5.35 12.81
C LEU A 176 11.88 -5.46 11.73
N GLN A 177 12.69 -4.41 11.56
CA GLN A 177 13.83 -4.46 10.64
C GLN A 177 14.90 -5.48 11.05
N ARG A 178 15.11 -5.69 12.36
CA ARG A 178 16.04 -6.73 12.86
C ARG A 178 15.43 -8.11 12.71
N VAL A 179 14.14 -8.28 13.02
CA VAL A 179 13.38 -9.51 12.79
C VAL A 179 13.51 -9.95 11.34
N LYS A 180 13.19 -9.08 10.38
CA LYS A 180 13.29 -9.39 8.95
C LYS A 180 14.69 -9.88 8.56
N ARG A 181 15.73 -9.14 8.95
CA ARG A 181 17.14 -9.52 8.65
C ARG A 181 17.56 -10.84 9.29
N LYS A 182 17.06 -11.14 10.49
CA LYS A 182 17.34 -12.37 11.21
C LYS A 182 16.66 -13.56 10.56
N LEU A 183 15.37 -13.43 10.22
CA LEU A 183 14.61 -14.46 9.53
C LEU A 183 15.13 -14.75 8.12
N GLU A 184 15.54 -13.72 7.36
CA GLU A 184 16.18 -13.89 6.05
C GLU A 184 17.46 -14.74 6.14
N LYS A 185 18.25 -14.56 7.20
CA LYS A 185 19.46 -15.38 7.42
C LYS A 185 19.13 -16.81 7.81
N CYS A 186 18.09 -17.04 8.62
CA CYS A 186 17.63 -18.39 8.97
C CYS A 186 17.16 -19.15 7.74
N LEU A 187 16.39 -18.49 6.87
CA LEU A 187 15.81 -19.10 5.67
C LEU A 187 16.87 -19.35 4.58
N ASN A 188 17.89 -18.50 4.47
CA ASN A 188 19.01 -18.71 3.52
C ASN A 188 20.06 -19.72 3.99
N ASN A 189 19.99 -20.20 5.24
CA ASN A 189 20.87 -21.23 5.78
C ASN A 189 20.28 -22.65 5.64
N LYS A 190 19.17 -22.80 4.91
CA LYS A 190 18.62 -24.08 4.41
C LYS A 190 18.83 -24.16 2.90
#